data_AF-A0A5K0WUW6-F1
#
_entry.id   AF-A0A5K0WUW6-F1
#
_cell.length_a   1.000
_cell.length_b   1.000
_cell.length_c   1.000
_cell.angle_alpha   90.00
_cell.angle_beta   90.00
_cell.angle_gamma   90.00
#
_symmetry.space_group_name_H-M   'P 1'
#
loop_
_entity.id
_entity.type
_entity.pdbx_description
1 polymer ?
#
loop_
_entity_poly.entity_id
_entity_poly.type
_entity_poly.pdbx_seq_one_letter_code
_entity_poly.pdbx_strand_id
1 'polypeptide(L)'
;CKISVYFASMYIYHLIPSISCDAGSLNSTLAKGKIVLCFTGANDPREQYLIAASTVFGAGGAGIIFAMHTINILIPFSLRPAVQVDYEIGTEILAYIKAT
;
A
#
# COMPACT_ATOMS: atom_id res chain seq x y z
N CYS A 1 15.05 15.84 -2.80
CA CYS A 1 14.75 14.52 -2.20
C CYS A 1 13.67 13.86 -3.04
N LYS A 2 13.98 12.82 -3.85
CA LYS A 2 12.97 12.09 -4.62
C LYS A 2 12.56 10.86 -3.80
N ILE A 3 11.31 10.83 -3.34
CA ILE A 3 10.74 9.65 -2.70
C ILE A 3 10.42 8.64 -3.81
N SER A 4 11.05 7.47 -3.83
CA SER A 4 10.72 6.40 -4.78
C SER A 4 9.58 5.55 -4.19
N VAL A 5 8.36 5.81 -4.67
CA VAL A 5 7.17 5.05 -4.28
C VAL A 5 6.89 3.98 -5.35
N TYR A 6 6.60 2.76 -4.92
CA TYR A 6 6.15 1.66 -5.75
C TYR A 6 4.63 1.52 -5.67
N PHE A 7 4.00 1.40 -6.82
CA PHE A 7 2.59 1.05 -6.93
C PHE A 7 2.44 -0.43 -7.28
N ALA A 8 1.72 -1.19 -6.46
CA ALA A 8 1.37 -2.56 -6.77
C ALA A 8 0.18 -2.57 -7.75
N SER A 9 0.45 -2.88 -9.02
CA SER A 9 -0.57 -3.21 -10.02
C SER A 9 -0.01 -4.31 -10.92
N MET A 10 -0.71 -5.43 -11.01
CA MET A 10 -0.45 -6.46 -12.03
C MET A 10 -1.54 -6.31 -13.11
N TYR A 11 -1.14 -5.91 -14.32
CA TYR A 11 -1.96 -6.00 -15.54
C TYR A 11 -2.44 -7.46 -15.69
N ILE A 12 -3.71 -7.84 -15.95
CA ILE A 12 -4.55 -7.52 -17.11
C ILE A 12 -5.96 -8.22 -16.95
N TYR A 13 -7.00 -7.60 -17.52
CA TYR A 13 -8.42 -8.02 -17.69
C TYR A 13 -9.34 -8.15 -16.45
N HIS A 14 -10.42 -7.37 -16.48
CA HIS A 14 -11.65 -7.46 -15.66
C HIS A 14 -11.66 -6.72 -14.30
N LEU A 15 -11.87 -5.39 -14.41
CA LEU A 15 -12.77 -4.57 -13.60
C LEU A 15 -12.82 -4.70 -12.06
N ILE A 16 -11.68 -4.85 -11.37
CA ILE A 16 -11.43 -4.21 -10.06
C ILE A 16 -9.89 -3.99 -9.97
N PRO A 17 -9.34 -2.76 -9.93
CA PRO A 17 -7.95 -2.60 -9.54
C PRO A 17 -7.90 -2.89 -8.03
N SER A 18 -7.70 -4.14 -7.65
CA SER A 18 -7.34 -4.47 -6.27
C SER A 18 -5.90 -3.99 -6.06
N ILE A 19 -5.77 -2.74 -5.63
CA ILE A 19 -4.52 -2.13 -5.11
C ILE A 19 -4.23 -2.71 -3.71
N SER A 20 -4.53 -3.99 -3.51
CA SER A 20 -4.41 -4.64 -2.23
C SER A 20 -2.99 -5.17 -2.08
N CYS A 21 -2.45 -5.03 -0.88
CA CYS A 21 -1.17 -5.61 -0.49
C CYS A 21 -1.37 -6.98 0.17
N ASP A 22 -2.27 -7.79 -0.40
CA ASP A 22 -2.58 -9.12 0.09
C ASP A 22 -1.39 -10.06 -0.09
N ALA A 23 -1.39 -11.17 0.65
CA ALA A 23 -0.35 -12.17 0.51
C ALA A 23 -0.21 -12.64 -0.95
N GLY A 24 1.01 -12.58 -1.50
CA GLY A 24 1.31 -13.00 -2.87
C GLY A 24 0.98 -11.98 -3.96
N SER A 25 0.40 -10.82 -3.63
CA SER A 25 0.09 -9.75 -4.60
C SER A 25 1.31 -8.90 -5.02
N LEU A 26 2.35 -8.87 -4.18
CA LEU A 26 3.56 -8.06 -4.42
C LEU A 26 4.65 -8.84 -5.14
N ASN A 27 5.17 -8.26 -6.23
CA ASN A 27 6.45 -8.68 -6.81
C ASN A 27 7.61 -8.17 -5.94
N SER A 28 8.32 -9.09 -5.28
CA SER A 28 9.36 -8.78 -4.30
C SER A 28 10.50 -7.94 -4.85
N THR A 29 10.93 -8.19 -6.09
CA THR A 29 12.01 -7.44 -6.73
C THR A 29 11.62 -5.98 -6.96
N LEU A 30 10.35 -5.71 -7.23
CA LEU A 30 9.86 -4.36 -7.51
C LEU A 30 9.58 -3.57 -6.24
N ALA A 31 9.18 -4.24 -5.16
CA ALA A 31 8.92 -3.61 -3.85
C ALA A 31 10.20 -3.30 -3.07
N LYS A 32 11.29 -4.06 -3.29
CA LYS A 32 12.53 -3.96 -2.51
C LYS A 32 13.10 -2.53 -2.50
N GLY A 33 13.28 -1.99 -1.29
CA GLY A 33 13.85 -0.66 -1.07
C GLY A 33 12.94 0.52 -1.42
N LYS A 34 11.66 0.27 -1.76
CA LYS A 34 10.68 1.31 -2.09
C LYS A 34 9.61 1.42 -1.01
N ILE A 35 8.95 2.57 -0.96
CA ILE A 35 7.72 2.73 -0.17
C ILE A 35 6.55 2.22 -1.01
N VAL A 36 5.69 1.37 -0.47
CA VAL A 36 4.58 0.77 -1.23
C VAL A 36 3.26 1.44 -0.84
N LEU A 37 2.47 1.86 -1.82
CA LEU A 37 1.11 2.33 -1.61
C LEU A 37 0.12 1.15 -1.68
N CYS A 38 -0.65 0.95 -0.61
CA CYS A 38 -1.64 -0.10 -0.44
C CYS A 38 -3.00 0.52 -0.18
N PHE A 39 -4.04 0.11 -0.91
CA PHE A 39 -5.41 0.49 -0.60
C PHE A 39 -6.12 -0.69 0.04
N THR A 40 -7.00 -0.36 0.98
CA THR A 40 -7.89 -1.33 1.57
C THR A 40 -9.32 -1.23 1.02
N GLY A 41 -9.99 -2.39 0.96
CA GLY A 41 -11.42 -2.52 0.67
C GLY A 41 -12.29 -2.46 1.94
N ALA A 42 -13.47 -3.08 1.88
CA ALA A 42 -14.50 -2.98 2.92
C ALA A 42 -14.30 -3.85 4.19
N ASN A 43 -13.20 -4.61 4.30
CA ASN A 43 -12.95 -5.48 5.45
C ASN A 43 -12.32 -4.71 6.63
N ASP A 44 -12.05 -5.39 7.75
CA ASP A 44 -11.42 -4.76 8.92
C ASP A 44 -10.04 -4.17 8.55
N PRO A 45 -9.85 -2.84 8.64
CA PRO A 45 -8.60 -2.18 8.26
C PRO A 45 -7.40 -2.65 9.09
N ARG A 46 -7.61 -3.13 10.33
CA ARG A 46 -6.53 -3.63 11.19
C ARG A 46 -5.94 -4.90 10.64
N GLU A 47 -6.79 -5.87 10.27
CA GLU A 47 -6.33 -7.14 9.71
C GLU A 47 -5.64 -6.92 8.37
N GLN A 48 -6.23 -6.09 7.51
CA GLN A 48 -5.67 -5.77 6.21
C GLN A 48 -4.34 -5.03 6.32
N TYR A 49 -4.17 -4.15 7.30
CA TYR A 49 -2.89 -3.51 7.56
C TYR A 49 -1.83 -4.53 7.99
N LEU A 50 -2.16 -5.48 8.88
CA LEU A 50 -1.21 -6.51 9.31
C LEU A 50 -0.74 -7.36 8.14
N ILE A 51 -1.67 -7.77 7.27
CA ILE A 51 -1.37 -8.52 6.04
C ILE A 51 -0.52 -7.68 5.09
N ALA A 52 -0.91 -6.43 4.84
CA ALA A 52 -0.20 -5.52 3.96
C ALA A 52 1.21 -5.23 4.44
N ALA A 53 1.38 -4.92 5.73
CA ALA A 53 2.67 -4.68 6.34
C ALA A 53 3.55 -5.94 6.25
N SER A 54 3.03 -7.10 6.64
CA SER A 54 3.77 -8.37 6.54
C SER A 54 4.25 -8.63 5.10
N THR A 55 3.38 -8.41 4.12
CA THR A 55 3.68 -8.62 2.71
C THR A 55 4.72 -7.61 2.18
N VAL A 56 4.53 -6.31 2.43
CA VAL A 56 5.45 -5.25 1.98
C VAL A 56 6.83 -5.43 2.59
N PHE A 57 6.92 -5.66 3.90
CA PHE A 57 8.20 -5.80 4.58
C PHE A 57 8.86 -7.15 4.31
N GLY A 58 8.08 -8.23 4.16
CA GLY A 58 8.58 -9.53 3.70
C GLY A 58 9.14 -9.48 2.27
N ALA A 59 8.60 -8.61 1.43
CA ALA A 59 9.11 -8.31 0.10
C ALA A 59 10.35 -7.38 0.10
N GLY A 60 10.80 -6.90 1.26
CA GLY A 60 11.94 -5.98 1.39
C GLY A 60 11.60 -4.52 1.12
N GLY A 61 10.32 -4.14 1.17
CA GLY A 61 9.87 -2.75 1.10
C GLY A 61 10.44 -1.89 2.23
N ALA A 62 10.76 -0.63 1.92
CA ALA A 62 11.30 0.34 2.87
C ALA A 62 10.22 0.99 3.75
N GLY A 63 8.96 0.95 3.31
CA GLY A 63 7.83 1.53 4.04
C GLY A 63 6.49 1.27 3.36
N ILE A 64 5.41 1.63 4.05
CA ILE A 64 4.03 1.43 3.57
C ILE A 64 3.21 2.73 3.70
N ILE A 65 2.47 3.07 2.65
CA ILE A 65 1.39 4.06 2.70
C ILE A 65 0.08 3.27 2.63
N PHE A 66 -0.70 3.32 3.70
CA PHE A 66 -1.92 2.55 3.84
C PHE A 66 -3.13 3.47 3.68
N ALA A 67 -3.80 3.38 2.52
CA ALA A 67 -4.96 4.17 2.15
C ALA A 67 -6.25 3.44 2.53
N MET A 68 -7.07 4.03 3.40
CA MET A 68 -8.30 3.44 3.91
C MET A 68 -9.49 4.41 3.90
N HIS A 69 -10.71 3.86 3.89
CA HIS A 69 -11.94 4.66 3.90
C HIS A 69 -12.35 5.17 5.29
N THR A 70 -11.70 4.70 6.37
CA THR A 70 -12.14 5.00 7.75
C THR A 70 -11.07 5.72 8.57
N ILE A 71 -11.41 6.93 9.01
CA ILE A 71 -10.54 7.81 9.82
C ILE A 71 -10.47 7.45 11.32
N ASN A 72 -11.33 6.53 11.80
CA ASN A 72 -11.49 6.25 13.23
C ASN A 72 -10.59 5.12 13.75
N ILE A 73 -9.73 4.55 12.92
CA ILE A 73 -8.86 3.43 13.28
C ILE A 73 -7.42 3.87 13.16
N LEU A 74 -6.83 4.28 14.29
CA LEU A 74 -5.38 4.41 14.39
C LEU A 74 -4.78 3.02 14.60
N ILE A 75 -4.10 2.53 13.58
CA ILE A 75 -3.40 1.24 13.67
C ILE A 75 -2.01 1.51 14.27
N PRO A 76 -1.65 0.91 15.40
CA PRO A 76 -0.35 1.15 16.03
C PRO A 76 0.78 0.72 15.10
N PHE A 77 1.68 1.65 14.79
CA PHE A 77 2.82 1.40 13.93
C PHE A 77 3.94 0.66 14.67
N SER A 78 4.59 -0.26 13.97
CA SER A 78 5.84 -0.89 14.39
C SER A 78 7.03 0.02 14.05
N LEU A 79 8.27 -0.41 14.35
CA LEU A 79 9.55 0.28 14.09
C LEU A 79 9.85 0.59 12.61
N ARG A 80 8.88 0.44 11.70
CA ARG A 80 9.07 0.58 10.24
C ARG A 80 8.26 1.75 9.70
N PRO A 81 8.78 2.52 8.73
CA PRO A 81 8.10 3.68 8.17
C PRO A 81 6.73 3.31 7.62
N ALA A 82 5.69 3.93 8.17
CA ALA A 82 4.33 3.63 7.80
C ALA A 82 3.44 4.86 8.01
N VAL A 83 2.58 5.14 7.04
CA VAL A 83 1.66 6.29 7.06
C VAL A 83 0.26 5.79 6.73
N GLN A 84 -0.74 6.26 7.46
CA GLN A 84 -2.15 6.01 7.20
C GLN A 84 -2.72 7.26 6.52
N VAL A 85 -3.44 7.07 5.42
CA VAL A 85 -4.07 8.14 4.66
C VAL A 85 -5.50 7.76 4.29
N ASP A 86 -6.31 8.75 3.97
CA ASP A 86 -7.64 8.50 3.40
C ASP A 86 -7.55 7.93 1.99
N TYR A 87 -8.58 7.21 1.57
CA TYR A 87 -8.67 6.62 0.23
C TYR A 87 -8.50 7.68 -0.87
N GLU A 88 -9.07 8.86 -0.66
CA GLU A 88 -9.00 10.00 -1.58
C GLU A 88 -7.56 10.50 -1.71
N ILE A 89 -6.86 10.65 -0.58
CA ILE A 89 -5.44 11.05 -0.55
C ILE A 89 -4.55 9.97 -1.18
N GLY A 90 -4.83 8.68 -0.92
CA GLY A 90 -4.16 7.57 -1.59
C GLY A 90 -4.30 7.65 -3.11
N THR A 91 -5.48 8.05 -3.60
CA THR A 91 -5.76 8.23 -5.03
C THR A 91 -4.97 9.39 -5.64
N GLU A 92 -4.84 10.51 -4.92
CA GLU A 92 -4.00 11.64 -5.34
C GLU A 92 -2.51 11.24 -5.42
N ILE A 93 -2.01 10.52 -4.41
CA ILE A 93 -0.65 9.97 -4.41
C ILE A 93 -0.46 9.03 -5.60
N LEU A 94 -1.43 8.17 -5.89
CA LEU A 94 -1.39 7.29 -7.05
C LEU A 94 -1.32 8.08 -8.36
N ALA A 95 -2.12 9.14 -8.50
CA ALA A 95 -2.07 9.99 -9.68
C ALA A 95 -0.68 10.63 -9.86
N TYR A 96 -0.06 11.10 -8.78
CA TYR A 96 1.31 11.62 -8.80
C TYR A 96 2.35 10.57 -9.25
N ILE A 97 2.26 9.33 -8.72
CA ILE A 97 3.16 8.24 -9.10
C ILE A 97 3.04 7.91 -10.59
N LYS A 98 1.81 7.87 -11.13
CA LYS A 98 1.55 7.54 -12.54
C LYS A 98 1.95 8.66 -13.51
N ALA A 99 2.10 9.89 -13.03
CA ALA A 99 2.47 11.04 -13.84
C ALA A 99 4.00 11.20 -14.02
N THR A 100 4.81 10.33 -13.42
CA THR A 100 6.28 10.35 -13.45
C THR A 100 6.83 9.10 -14.12
#